data_AF-A0A352RZJ5-F1
#
_entry.id   AF-A0A352RZJ5-F1
#
_cell.length_a   1.000
_cell.length_b   1.000
_cell.length_c   1.000
_cell.angle_alpha   90.00
_cell.angle_beta   90.00
_cell.angle_gamma   90.00
#
_symmetry.space_group_name_H-M   'P 1'
#
loop_
_entity.id
_entity.type
_entity.pdbx_description
1 polymer ?
#
loop_
_entity_poly.entity_id
_entity_poly.type
_entity_poly.pdbx_seq_one_letter_code
_entity_poly.pdbx_strand_id
1 'polypeptide(L)'
;MEESGFPGFVMSSWTGLLAPAGTPQPIIDRMAKEIAAATRNPDVTKKLTELGFIPVGGTPEEFRKLIERDTSRYGQIVKAGKITLD
;
A
#
# COMPACT_ATOMS: atom_id res chain seq x y z
N MET A 1 14.42 5.32 6.41
CA MET A 1 14.54 5.18 7.87
C MET A 1 15.48 4.01 8.15
N GLU A 2 16.78 4.28 8.22
CA GLU A 2 17.79 3.34 8.77
C GLU A 2 18.51 3.96 9.99
N GLU A 3 18.03 5.10 10.49
CA GLU A 3 18.68 5.87 11.56
C GLU A 3 18.31 5.41 12.97
N SER A 4 17.47 4.37 13.12
CA SER A 4 16.96 3.95 14.44
C SER A 4 17.86 2.98 15.19
N GLY A 5 19.03 2.60 14.65
CA GLY A 5 19.93 1.62 15.31
C GLY A 5 19.41 0.17 15.32
N PHE A 6 18.31 -0.10 14.60
CA PHE A 6 17.71 -1.43 14.44
C PHE A 6 17.76 -1.84 12.95
N PRO A 7 18.84 -2.52 12.52
CA PRO A 7 18.97 -2.98 11.14
C PRO A 7 17.77 -3.82 10.71
N GLY A 8 17.18 -3.47 9.56
CA GLY A 8 15.99 -4.16 9.01
C GLY A 8 14.65 -3.73 9.59
N PHE A 9 14.62 -2.81 10.58
CA PHE A 9 13.37 -2.25 11.09
C PHE A 9 12.85 -1.15 10.17
N VAL A 10 11.96 -1.53 9.25
CA VAL A 10 11.25 -0.59 8.37
C VAL A 10 9.75 -0.77 8.56
N MET A 11 9.15 0.19 9.26
CA MET A 11 7.70 0.28 9.43
C MET A 11 7.16 1.46 8.62
N SER A 12 6.74 1.15 7.40
CA SER A 12 6.07 2.09 6.52
C SER A 12 4.61 1.67 6.42
N SER A 13 3.70 2.61 6.69
CA SER A 13 2.28 2.42 6.40
C SER A 13 2.02 2.74 4.93
N TRP A 14 0.99 2.11 4.37
CA TRP A 14 0.54 2.36 3.01
C TRP A 14 -0.96 2.60 2.99
N THR A 15 -1.43 3.25 1.93
CA THR A 15 -2.85 3.43 1.64
C THR A 15 -3.08 3.05 0.18
N GLY A 16 -4.19 2.37 -0.09
CA GLY A 16 -4.56 1.99 -1.45
C GLY A 16 -6.05 1.72 -1.57
N LEU A 17 -6.46 1.30 -2.77
CA LEU A 17 -7.85 1.10 -3.15
C LEU A 17 -8.09 -0.38 -3.47
N LEU A 18 -9.21 -0.90 -3.02
CA LEU A 18 -9.63 -2.29 -3.23
C LEU A 18 -11.01 -2.31 -3.90
N ALA A 19 -11.24 -3.31 -4.76
CA ALA A 19 -12.53 -3.58 -5.36
C ALA A 19 -13.10 -4.92 -4.81
N PRO A 20 -14.42 -5.16 -4.89
CA PRO A 20 -15.01 -6.42 -4.47
C PRO A 20 -14.38 -7.64 -5.15
N ALA A 21 -14.31 -8.75 -4.44
CA ALA A 21 -13.87 -10.03 -5.00
C ALA A 21 -14.73 -10.41 -6.22
N GLY A 22 -14.09 -10.89 -7.29
CA GLY A 22 -14.76 -11.25 -8.53
C GLY A 22 -15.05 -10.06 -9.47
N THR A 23 -14.60 -8.85 -9.15
CA THR A 23 -14.67 -7.72 -10.09
C THR A 23 -13.96 -8.09 -11.40
N PRO A 24 -14.62 -7.96 -12.58
CA PRO A 24 -14.02 -8.30 -13.87
C PRO A 24 -12.70 -7.56 -14.13
N GLN A 25 -11.71 -8.27 -14.67
CA GLN A 25 -10.37 -7.74 -14.96
C GLN A 25 -10.39 -6.44 -15.78
N PRO A 26 -11.22 -6.26 -16.82
CA PRO A 26 -11.26 -5.00 -17.58
C PRO A 26 -11.64 -3.77 -16.73
N ILE A 27 -12.42 -3.96 -15.66
CA ILE A 27 -12.78 -2.89 -14.72
C ILE A 27 -11.58 -2.56 -13.84
N ILE A 28 -10.88 -3.59 -13.33
CA ILE A 28 -9.66 -3.42 -12.54
C ILE A 28 -8.59 -2.67 -13.35
N ASP A 29 -8.38 -3.06 -14.61
CA ASP A 29 -7.39 -2.44 -15.49
C ASP A 29 -7.71 -0.97 -15.73
N ARG A 30 -8.99 -0.65 -15.97
CA ARG A 30 -9.43 0.75 -16.12
C ARG A 30 -9.22 1.53 -14.84
N MET A 31 -9.65 1.01 -13.68
CA MET A 31 -9.46 1.69 -12.39
C MET A 31 -7.98 1.97 -12.13
N ALA A 32 -7.12 0.97 -12.31
CA ALA A 32 -5.69 1.11 -12.10
C ALA A 32 -5.08 2.19 -12.99
N LYS A 33 -5.46 2.23 -14.27
CA LYS A 33 -5.03 3.25 -15.22
C LYS A 33 -5.44 4.66 -14.76
N GLU A 34 -6.69 4.86 -14.39
CA GLU A 34 -7.20 6.17 -13.99
C GLU A 34 -6.61 6.61 -12.64
N ILE A 35 -6.44 5.70 -11.68
CA ILE A 35 -5.79 5.98 -10.40
C ILE A 35 -4.33 6.40 -10.62
N ALA A 36 -3.59 5.66 -11.46
CA ALA A 36 -2.21 6.01 -11.79
C ALA A 36 -2.12 7.40 -12.47
N ALA A 37 -3.05 7.71 -13.37
CA ALA A 37 -3.13 9.03 -13.99
C ALA A 37 -3.42 10.13 -12.95
N ALA A 38 -4.37 9.90 -12.03
CA ALA A 38 -4.69 10.84 -10.96
C ALA A 38 -3.49 11.09 -10.04
N THR A 39 -2.73 10.06 -9.67
CA THR A 39 -1.50 10.22 -8.85
C THR A 39 -0.38 10.98 -9.54
N ARG A 40 -0.45 11.17 -10.87
CA ARG A 40 0.50 11.96 -11.65
C ARG A 40 0.01 13.38 -11.91
N ASN A 41 -1.24 13.69 -11.58
CA ASN A 41 -1.77 15.04 -11.67
C ASN A 41 -1.04 15.94 -10.65
N PRO A 42 -0.45 17.08 -11.07
CA PRO A 42 0.34 17.94 -10.17
C PRO A 42 -0.40 18.39 -8.91
N ASP A 43 -1.70 18.71 -9.02
CA ASP A 43 -2.49 19.18 -7.88
C ASP A 43 -2.73 18.05 -6.87
N VAL A 44 -2.99 16.83 -7.37
CA VAL A 44 -3.15 15.64 -6.54
C VAL A 44 -1.83 15.28 -5.86
N THR A 45 -0.74 15.22 -6.62
CA THR A 45 0.61 14.97 -6.10
C THR A 45 0.96 15.95 -5.01
N LYS A 46 0.78 17.25 -5.26
CA LYS A 46 1.05 18.31 -4.28
C LYS A 46 0.25 18.07 -2.99
N LYS A 47 -1.05 17.84 -3.11
CA LYS A 47 -1.92 17.60 -1.95
C LYS A 47 -1.49 16.38 -1.14
N LEU A 48 -1.16 15.27 -1.80
CA LEU A 48 -0.68 14.05 -1.15
C LEU A 48 0.66 14.28 -0.45
N THR A 49 1.60 14.99 -1.10
CA THR A 49 2.90 15.32 -0.48
C THR A 49 2.76 16.26 0.71
N GLU A 50 1.85 17.25 0.67
CA GLU A 50 1.54 18.13 1.80
C GLU A 50 0.98 17.36 3.01
N LEU A 51 0.29 16.24 2.75
CA LEU A 51 -0.22 15.32 3.77
C LEU A 51 0.84 14.28 4.22
N GLY A 52 2.06 14.33 3.69
CA GLY A 52 3.15 13.41 4.04
C GLY A 52 3.12 12.07 3.31
N PHE A 53 2.28 11.92 2.29
CA PHE A 53 2.27 10.72 1.44
C PHE A 53 3.33 10.78 0.34
N ILE A 54 3.79 9.60 -0.07
CA ILE A 54 4.60 9.41 -1.28
C ILE A 54 3.68 8.81 -2.35
N PRO A 55 3.28 9.56 -3.40
CA PRO A 55 2.46 9.02 -4.48
C PRO A 55 3.24 7.98 -5.28
N VAL A 56 2.67 6.78 -5.44
CA VAL A 56 3.33 5.66 -6.16
C VAL A 56 2.69 5.42 -7.53
N GLY A 57 1.35 5.36 -7.60
CA GLY A 57 0.64 5.12 -8.87
C GLY A 57 1.01 3.80 -9.55
N GLY A 58 1.25 2.74 -8.76
CA GLY A 58 1.68 1.41 -9.23
C GLY A 58 0.55 0.58 -9.86
N THR A 59 0.89 -0.66 -10.21
CA THR A 59 0.00 -1.64 -10.84
C THR A 59 -0.79 -2.46 -9.82
N PRO A 60 -1.93 -3.08 -10.20
CA PRO A 60 -2.67 -4.00 -9.32
C PRO A 60 -1.80 -5.15 -8.80
N GLU A 61 -0.90 -5.66 -9.64
CA GLU A 61 -0.02 -6.77 -9.30
C GLU A 61 1.05 -6.38 -8.27
N GLU A 62 1.64 -5.19 -8.38
CA GLU A 62 2.56 -4.66 -7.38
C GLU A 62 1.84 -4.45 -6.04
N PHE A 63 0.61 -3.95 -6.07
CA PHE A 63 -0.17 -3.73 -4.85
C PHE A 63 -0.59 -5.06 -4.20
N ARG A 64 -0.96 -6.07 -5.00
CA ARG A 64 -1.21 -7.44 -4.51
C ARG A 64 0.01 -7.99 -3.76
N LYS A 65 1.20 -7.89 -4.36
CA LYS A 65 2.46 -8.33 -3.73
C LYS A 65 2.76 -7.58 -2.43
N LEU A 66 2.48 -6.28 -2.38
CA LEU A 66 2.62 -5.46 -1.16
C LEU A 66 1.74 -6.00 -0.03
N ILE A 67 0.46 -6.25 -0.32
CA ILE A 67 -0.50 -6.80 0.64
C ILE A 67 -0.03 -8.17 1.14
N GLU A 68 0.32 -9.08 0.23
CA GLU A 68 0.77 -10.44 0.59
C GLU A 68 2.01 -10.43 1.48
N ARG A 69 3.00 -9.61 1.13
CA ARG A 69 4.23 -9.43 1.92
C ARG A 69 3.89 -8.94 3.33
N ASP A 70 3.08 -7.88 3.43
CA ASP A 70 2.80 -7.25 4.71
C ASP A 70 1.88 -8.13 5.57
N THR A 71 0.86 -8.76 5.00
CA THR A 71 0.02 -9.75 5.71
C THR A 71 0.86 -10.89 6.27
N SER A 72 1.80 -11.43 5.50
CA SER A 72 2.71 -12.48 5.98
C SER A 72 3.60 -11.98 7.12
N ARG A 73 4.23 -10.81 6.95
CA ARG A 73 5.11 -10.21 7.96
C ARG A 73 4.37 -9.92 9.27
N TYR A 74 3.25 -9.19 9.20
CA TYR A 74 2.48 -8.83 10.39
C TYR A 74 1.81 -10.05 11.03
N GLY A 75 1.39 -11.04 10.25
CA GLY A 75 0.88 -12.31 10.78
C GLY A 75 1.92 -13.05 11.63
N GLN A 76 3.20 -13.02 11.25
CA GLN A 76 4.29 -13.58 12.06
C GLN A 76 4.51 -12.78 13.35
N ILE A 77 4.48 -11.45 13.28
CA ILE A 77 4.64 -10.56 14.44
C ILE A 77 3.50 -10.78 15.45
N VAL A 78 2.25 -10.82 15.00
CA VAL A 78 1.06 -11.05 15.85
C VAL A 78 1.19 -12.38 16.59
N LYS A 79 1.57 -13.46 15.89
CA LYS A 79 1.77 -14.79 16.49
C LYS A 79 2.90 -14.79 17.51
N ALA A 80 4.04 -14.20 17.18
CA ALA A 80 5.19 -14.14 18.08
C ALA A 80 4.90 -13.32 19.34
N GLY A 81 4.18 -12.21 19.19
CA GLY A 81 3.79 -11.32 20.28
C GLY A 81 2.56 -11.77 21.06
N LYS A 82 1.89 -12.87 20.67
CA LYS A 82 0.61 -13.32 21.24
C LYS A 82 -0.44 -12.20 21.31
N ILE A 83 -0.47 -11.35 20.29
CA ILE A 83 -1.33 -10.17 20.22
C ILE A 83 -2.75 -10.64 19.85
N THR A 84 -3.74 -10.24 20.64
CA THR A 84 -5.17 -10.46 20.36
C THR A 84 -5.86 -9.13 20.12
N LEU A 85 -6.91 -9.15 19.29
CA LEU A 85 -7.89 -8.07 19.28
C LEU A 85 -8.89 -8.36 20.40
N ASP A 86 -9.27 -7.35 21.17
CA ASP A 86 -10.29 -7.45 22.22
C ASP A 86 -11.68 -7.79 21.65
#